data_AF-A0A963PUH8-F1
#
_entry.id   AF-A0A963PUH8-F1
#
_cell.length_a   1.000
_cell.length_b   1.000
_cell.length_c   1.000
_cell.angle_alpha   90.00
_cell.angle_beta   90.00
_cell.angle_gamma   90.00
#
_symmetry.space_group_name_H-M   'P 1'
#
loop_
_entity.id
_entity.type
_entity.pdbx_description
1 polymer ?
#
loop_
_entity_poly.entity_id
_entity_poly.type
_entity_poly.pdbx_seq_one_letter_code
_entity_poly.pdbx_strand_id
1 'polypeptide(L)'
;YLLERGIRLTGTDAWSWDAPFVHTAQKYGESHDASLIWEGHKAGRDIGYCHLEKLHNLEVLPPTGFYISCFPHKIRGASAGWTRAVAIFDDRLTAEA
;
A
#
# COMPACT_ATOMS: atom_id res chain seq x y z
N TYR A 1 10.12 -8.41 -3.88
CA TYR A 1 10.15 -7.85 -5.25
C TYR A 1 10.03 -6.33 -5.33
N LEU A 2 8.86 -5.72 -5.08
CA LEU A 2 8.66 -4.26 -5.29
C LEU A 2 9.54 -3.41 -4.37
N LEU A 3 9.65 -3.79 -3.10
CA LEU A 3 10.46 -3.06 -2.11
C LEU A 3 11.96 -3.11 -2.43
N GLU A 4 12.46 -4.21 -3.00
CA GLU A 4 13.85 -4.33 -3.46
C GLU A 4 14.17 -3.40 -4.64
N ARG A 5 13.14 -2.89 -5.33
CA ARG A 5 13.24 -1.94 -6.44
C ARG A 5 13.05 -0.48 -6.03
N GLY A 6 13.12 -0.21 -4.73
CA GLY A 6 13.04 1.16 -4.21
C GLY A 6 11.62 1.67 -3.99
N ILE A 7 10.57 0.88 -4.27
CA ILE A 7 9.20 1.27 -3.91
C ILE A 7 9.06 1.29 -2.38
N ARG A 8 8.53 2.39 -1.83
CA ARG A 8 8.35 2.60 -0.38
C ARG A 8 6.92 2.99 0.00
N LEU A 9 6.07 3.20 -0.98
CA LEU A 9 4.66 3.51 -0.80
C LEU A 9 3.86 2.68 -1.82
N THR A 10 2.85 1.98 -1.34
CA THR A 10 1.89 1.25 -2.18
C THR A 10 0.47 1.64 -1.81
N GLY A 11 -0.50 1.26 -2.63
CA GLY A 11 -1.90 1.56 -2.38
C GLY A 11 -2.85 0.60 -3.06
N THR A 12 -4.02 0.41 -2.46
CA THR A 12 -5.13 -0.37 -3.01
C THR A 12 -6.46 0.30 -2.68
N ASP A 13 -7.46 0.12 -3.54
CA ASP A 13 -8.86 0.47 -3.29
C ASP A 13 -9.60 -0.60 -2.48
N ALA A 14 -8.99 -1.77 -2.30
CA ALA A 14 -9.52 -2.84 -1.47
C ALA A 14 -9.58 -2.47 0.02
N TRP A 15 -10.38 -3.22 0.78
CA TRP A 15 -10.49 -3.08 2.23
C TRP A 15 -9.16 -3.30 2.97
N SER A 16 -8.28 -4.12 2.41
CA SER A 16 -7.02 -4.56 2.99
C SER A 16 -5.96 -4.67 1.89
N TRP A 17 -4.69 -4.46 2.25
CA TRP A 17 -3.54 -4.66 1.39
C TRP A 17 -3.33 -6.14 1.03
N ASP A 18 -3.52 -7.02 2.01
CA ASP A 18 -3.47 -8.47 1.79
C ASP A 18 -4.76 -9.02 1.17
N ALA A 19 -4.63 -10.18 0.51
CA ALA A 19 -5.74 -10.88 -0.11
C ALA A 19 -6.90 -11.14 0.86
N PRO A 20 -8.15 -11.24 0.37
CA PRO A 20 -9.31 -11.54 1.21
C PRO A 20 -9.08 -12.77 2.09
N PHE A 21 -9.37 -12.62 3.39
CA PHE A 21 -9.02 -13.62 4.40
C PHE A 21 -9.57 -15.01 4.11
N VAL A 22 -10.73 -15.12 3.43
CA VAL A 22 -11.33 -16.40 3.03
C VAL A 22 -10.38 -17.25 2.17
N HIS A 23 -9.62 -16.63 1.26
CA HIS A 23 -8.67 -17.33 0.41
C HIS A 23 -7.42 -17.73 1.18
N THR A 24 -6.93 -16.85 2.05
CA THR A 24 -5.77 -17.14 2.91
C THR A 24 -6.08 -18.24 3.92
N ALA A 25 -7.28 -18.23 4.51
CA ALA A 25 -7.73 -19.25 5.45
C ALA A 25 -7.84 -20.63 4.81
N GLN A 26 -8.35 -20.71 3.57
CA GLN A 26 -8.37 -21.97 2.82
C GLN A 26 -6.96 -22.51 2.60
N LYS A 27 -6.04 -21.69 2.06
CA LYS A 27 -4.65 -22.09 1.82
C LYS A 27 -3.93 -22.51 3.10
N TYR A 28 -4.17 -21.79 4.19
CA TYR A 28 -3.63 -22.17 5.50
C TYR A 28 -4.21 -23.49 6.00
N GLY A 29 -5.51 -23.74 5.81
CA GLY A 29 -6.13 -25.02 6.16
C GLY A 29 -5.56 -26.21 5.41
N GLU A 30 -5.11 -26.00 4.16
CA GLU A 30 -4.47 -27.02 3.33
C GLU A 30 -2.99 -27.23 3.66
N SER A 31 -2.25 -26.14 3.90
CA SER A 31 -0.77 -26.17 4.03
C SER A 31 -0.25 -26.11 5.47
N HIS A 32 -1.05 -25.57 6.39
CA HIS A 32 -0.64 -25.13 7.73
C HIS A 32 0.54 -24.14 7.74
N ASP A 33 0.82 -23.47 6.62
CA ASP A 33 1.89 -22.50 6.53
C ASP A 33 1.43 -21.11 7.00
N ALA A 34 1.86 -20.72 8.20
CA ALA A 34 1.58 -19.41 8.77
C ALA A 34 2.30 -18.25 8.04
N SER A 35 3.28 -18.56 7.16
CA SER A 35 3.96 -17.55 6.35
C SER A 35 2.96 -16.81 5.45
N LEU A 36 1.93 -17.50 4.96
CA LEU A 36 0.86 -17.00 4.07
C LEU A 36 -0.05 -15.94 4.69
N ILE A 37 -0.04 -15.80 6.02
CA ILE A 37 -0.96 -14.91 6.72
C ILE A 37 -0.34 -13.51 6.81
N TRP A 38 -0.98 -12.50 6.21
CA TRP A 38 -0.54 -11.10 6.23
C TRP A 38 0.84 -10.87 5.59
N GLU A 39 1.16 -11.57 4.51
CA GLU A 39 2.46 -11.48 3.81
C GLU A 39 2.82 -10.05 3.44
N GLY A 40 1.86 -9.33 2.84
CA GLY A 40 2.00 -7.93 2.46
C GLY A 40 2.32 -7.07 3.67
N HIS A 41 1.50 -7.11 4.71
CA HIS A 41 1.76 -6.34 5.94
C HIS A 41 3.12 -6.67 6.58
N LYS A 42 3.53 -7.95 6.58
CA LYS A 42 4.80 -8.39 7.17
C LYS A 42 6.01 -8.01 6.35
N ALA A 43 5.89 -7.77 5.04
CA ALA A 43 7.01 -7.34 4.20
C ALA A 43 7.72 -6.07 4.72
N GLY A 44 6.99 -5.24 5.49
CA GLY A 44 7.53 -4.02 6.11
C GLY A 44 8.52 -4.28 7.24
N ARG A 45 8.62 -5.52 7.72
CA ARG A 45 9.62 -5.95 8.70
C ARG A 45 11.02 -6.06 8.09
N ASP A 46 11.10 -6.39 6.81
CA ASP A 46 12.38 -6.57 6.10
C ASP A 46 12.82 -5.27 5.44
N ILE A 47 11.92 -4.62 4.70
CA ILE A 47 12.16 -3.31 4.06
C ILE A 47 10.99 -2.40 4.41
N GLY A 48 11.27 -1.34 5.20
CA GLY A 48 10.26 -0.40 5.64
C GLY A 48 9.51 0.24 4.47
N TYR A 49 8.19 0.21 4.51
CA TYR A 49 7.30 0.82 3.54
C TYR A 49 5.95 1.16 4.19
N CYS A 50 5.15 1.98 3.52
CA CYS A 50 3.75 2.22 3.87
C CYS A 50 2.84 1.64 2.78
N HIS A 51 1.70 1.08 3.15
CA HIS A 51 0.59 0.83 2.22
C HIS A 51 -0.62 1.70 2.59
N LEU A 52 -1.37 2.06 1.57
CA LEU A 52 -2.65 2.74 1.67
C LEU A 52 -3.76 1.74 1.33
N GLU A 53 -4.81 1.72 2.13
CA GLU A 53 -5.97 0.86 1.90
C GLU A 53 -7.20 1.74 1.70
N LYS A 54 -8.20 1.23 0.99
CA LYS A 54 -9.48 1.92 0.75
C LYS A 54 -9.31 3.25 0.02
N LEU A 55 -8.34 3.30 -0.90
CA LEU A 55 -8.26 4.41 -1.84
C LEU A 55 -9.52 4.43 -2.73
N HIS A 56 -9.82 5.61 -3.27
CA HIS A 56 -10.93 5.79 -4.20
C HIS A 56 -10.48 6.73 -5.31
N ASN A 57 -11.23 6.74 -6.43
CA ASN A 57 -10.94 7.57 -7.60
C ASN A 57 -9.59 7.21 -8.25
N LEU A 58 -9.22 5.92 -8.23
CA LEU A 58 -8.00 5.43 -8.90
C LEU A 58 -8.23 5.29 -10.41
N GLU A 59 -9.47 5.03 -10.83
CA GLU A 59 -9.92 4.85 -12.20
C GLU A 59 -9.77 6.10 -13.08
N VAL A 60 -9.63 7.29 -12.47
CA VAL A 60 -9.39 8.54 -13.19
C VAL A 60 -7.91 8.88 -13.33
N LEU A 61 -7.02 8.12 -12.70
CA LEU A 61 -5.58 8.37 -12.75
C LEU A 61 -4.96 7.71 -13.99
N PRO A 62 -4.01 8.37 -14.68
CA PRO A 62 -3.20 7.70 -15.67
C PRO A 62 -2.27 6.68 -14.98
N PRO A 63 -1.72 5.69 -15.72
CA PRO A 63 -0.81 4.71 -15.13
C PRO A 63 0.49 5.32 -14.55
N THR A 64 0.93 6.46 -15.09
CA THR A 64 2.15 7.18 -14.71
C THR A 64 1.99 8.69 -14.98
N GLY A 65 2.97 9.50 -14.57
CA GLY A 65 2.99 10.94 -14.88
C GLY A 65 2.28 11.83 -13.86
N PHE A 66 2.18 11.39 -12.62
CA PHE A 66 1.65 12.19 -11.50
C PHE A 66 2.45 11.90 -10.23
N TYR A 67 2.41 12.84 -9.29
CA TYR A 67 2.93 12.63 -7.95
C TYR A 67 1.81 12.23 -7.01
N ILE A 68 2.09 11.33 -6.07
CA ILE A 68 1.18 11.05 -4.96
C ILE A 68 1.78 11.66 -3.68
N SER A 69 0.97 12.43 -2.97
CA SER A 69 1.29 12.88 -1.62
C SER A 69 0.26 12.34 -0.65
N CYS A 70 0.73 11.83 0.48
CA CYS A 70 -0.11 11.24 1.51
C CYS A 70 0.13 11.99 2.81
N PHE A 71 -0.92 12.61 3.35
CA PHE A 71 -0.86 13.38 4.58
C PHE A 71 -1.49 12.58 5.74
N PRO A 72 -0.72 11.70 6.41
CA PRO A 72 -1.24 10.89 7.51
C PRO A 72 -1.51 11.75 8.74
N HIS A 73 -2.59 11.43 9.45
CA HIS A 73 -2.82 11.96 10.78
C HIS A 73 -1.87 11.29 11.77
N LYS A 74 -1.10 12.10 12.50
CA LYS A 74 -0.10 11.61 13.46
C LYS A 74 -0.75 11.26 14.80
N ILE A 75 -1.07 9.98 14.98
CA ILE A 75 -1.63 9.45 16.22
C ILE A 75 -0.50 9.01 17.16
N ARG A 76 -0.49 9.51 18.40
CA ARG A 76 0.57 9.18 19.37
C ARG A 76 0.57 7.69 19.70
N GLY A 77 1.68 7.02 19.45
CA GLY A 77 1.88 5.60 19.77
C GLY A 77 1.18 4.61 18.84
N ALA A 78 0.54 5.08 17.76
CA ALA A 78 -0.08 4.21 16.78
C ALA A 78 0.91 3.78 15.70
N SER A 79 0.67 2.60 15.12
CA SER A 79 1.39 2.09 13.95
C SER A 79 0.89 2.66 12.61
N ALA A 80 -0.31 3.24 12.59
CA ALA A 80 -0.94 3.81 11.40
C ALA A 80 -1.93 4.93 11.77
N GLY A 81 -2.38 5.67 10.77
CA GLY A 81 -3.42 6.70 10.88
C GLY A 81 -4.12 6.91 9.54
N TRP A 82 -5.29 7.53 9.55
CA TRP A 82 -5.96 7.91 8.31
C TRP A 82 -5.14 8.96 7.56
N THR A 83 -5.27 8.99 6.24
CA THR A 83 -4.52 9.91 5.40
C THR A 83 -5.42 10.62 4.41
N ARG A 84 -5.05 11.85 4.07
CA ARG A 84 -5.52 12.46 2.82
C ARG A 84 -4.50 12.14 1.74
N ALA A 85 -4.81 11.15 0.90
CA ALA A 85 -4.04 10.88 -0.31
C ALA A 85 -4.51 11.81 -1.43
N VAL A 86 -3.55 12.44 -2.12
CA VAL A 86 -3.83 13.30 -3.29
C VAL A 86 -2.89 12.94 -4.43
N ALA A 87 -3.45 12.84 -5.63
CA ALA A 87 -2.69 12.83 -6.87
C ALA A 87 -2.47 14.29 -7.31
N ILE A 88 -1.25 14.63 -7.68
CA ILE A 88 -0.81 15.96 -8.09
C ILE A 88 -0.35 15.88 -9.53
N PHE A 89 -1.01 16.65 -10.38
CA PHE A 89 -0.66 16.86 -11.78
C PHE A 89 0.00 18.23 -11.88
N ASP A 90 1.32 18.26 -11.92
CA ASP A 90 2.12 19.48 -12.08
C ASP A 90 3.35 19.15 -12.91
N ASP A 91 3.46 19.76 -14.09
CA ASP A 91 4.58 19.56 -15.02
C ASP A 91 5.94 19.89 -14.38
N ARG A 92 5.96 20.81 -13.40
CA ARG A 92 7.19 21.17 -12.69
C ARG A 92 7.66 20.06 -11.75
N LEU A 93 6.75 19.23 -11.26
CA LEU A 93 7.10 18.07 -10.44
C LEU A 93 7.53 16.90 -11.33
N THR A 94 6.89 16.71 -12.49
CA THR A 94 7.15 15.57 -13.38
C THR A 94 8.32 15.75 -14.34
N ALA A 95 8.76 16.98 -14.60
CA ALA A 95 9.90 17.26 -15.49
C ALA A 95 11.28 16.86 -14.92
N GLU A 96 11.36 16.55 -13.62
CA GLU A 96 12.61 16.19 -12.93
C GLU A 96 12.80 14.67 -12.69
N ALA A 97 11.90 13.83 -13.24
CA ALA A 97 11.91 12.37 -13.05
C ALA A 97 12.50 11.59 -14.23
#